data_AF-A0A924ELF5-F1
#
_entry.id   AF-A0A924ELF5-F1
#
_cell.length_a   1.000
_cell.length_b   1.000
_cell.length_c   1.000
_cell.angle_alpha   90.00
_cell.angle_beta   90.00
_cell.angle_gamma   90.00
#
_symmetry.space_group_name_H-M   'P 1'
#
loop_
_entity.id
_entity.type
_entity.pdbx_description
1 polymer ?
#
loop_
_entity_poly.entity_id
_entity_poly.type
_entity_poly.pdbx_seq_one_letter_code
_entity_poly.pdbx_strand_id
1 'polypeptide(L)'
;MKTRYFLYFIISGILLFLLYSLLNVYAGWYGREPWKYRVGTSQIKESKKRGVFVRELHYKIKDSQNLSNFKFIPYFEKGFKYGFHTIEETNLLKFSNYPYNLGFDRNKEDSIYLDIQNIENADSANAVWTYYREPKLKDTLTVIIDGVKNRKGFEIKGIIKIW
;
A
#
# COMPACT_ATOMS: atom_id res chain seq x y z
N MET A 1 -44.40 -33.31 5.86
CA MET A 1 -44.30 -31.86 6.18
C MET A 1 -45.20 -31.11 5.22
N LYS A 2 -46.15 -30.26 5.68
CA LYS A 2 -47.06 -29.56 4.75
C LYS A 2 -46.21 -28.68 3.82
N THR A 3 -46.48 -28.72 2.51
CA THR A 3 -45.72 -28.01 1.45
C THR A 3 -45.48 -26.53 1.76
N ARG A 4 -46.41 -25.90 2.51
CA ARG A 4 -46.30 -24.51 2.98
C ARG A 4 -45.13 -24.28 3.96
N TYR A 5 -44.88 -25.22 4.89
CA TYR A 5 -43.76 -25.10 5.84
C TYR A 5 -42.40 -25.26 5.15
N PHE A 6 -42.32 -26.11 4.13
CA PHE A 6 -41.11 -26.25 3.32
C PHE A 6 -40.81 -24.96 2.55
N LEU A 7 -41.84 -24.32 1.98
CA LEU A 7 -41.68 -23.03 1.31
C LEU A 7 -41.21 -21.92 2.26
N TYR A 8 -41.80 -21.82 3.46
CA TYR A 8 -41.35 -20.84 4.46
C TYR A 8 -39.90 -21.05 4.87
N PHE A 9 -39.47 -22.32 5.03
CA PHE A 9 -38.08 -22.64 5.32
C PHE A 9 -37.13 -22.14 4.22
N ILE A 10 -37.44 -22.40 2.94
CA ILE A 10 -36.63 -21.93 1.81
C ILE A 10 -36.55 -20.40 1.77
N ILE A 11 -37.70 -19.71 1.88
CA ILE A 11 -37.75 -18.24 1.86
C ILE A 11 -36.94 -17.66 3.03
N SER A 12 -37.07 -18.24 4.23
CA SER A 12 -36.30 -17.79 5.39
C SER A 12 -34.78 -17.98 5.20
N GLY A 13 -34.35 -19.09 4.58
CA GLY A 13 -32.95 -19.33 4.27
C GLY A 13 -32.39 -18.31 3.27
N ILE A 14 -33.16 -17.97 2.23
CA ILE A 14 -32.77 -16.93 1.26
C ILE A 14 -32.67 -15.57 1.94
N LEU A 15 -33.66 -15.19 2.77
CA LEU A 15 -33.63 -13.93 3.52
C LEU A 15 -32.42 -13.83 4.45
N LEU A 16 -32.10 -14.90 5.19
CA LEU A 16 -30.93 -14.96 6.07
C LEU A 16 -29.62 -14.84 5.27
N PHE A 17 -29.52 -15.50 4.12
CA PHE A 17 -28.36 -15.41 3.24
C PHE A 17 -28.15 -13.99 2.70
N LEU A 18 -29.24 -13.32 2.26
CA LEU A 18 -29.19 -11.94 1.79
C LEU A 18 -28.78 -10.98 2.91
N LEU A 19 -29.36 -11.15 4.10
CA LEU A 19 -29.03 -10.34 5.27
C LEU A 19 -27.56 -10.51 5.67
N TYR A 20 -27.05 -11.74 5.72
CA TYR A 20 -25.64 -12.03 6.00
C TYR A 20 -24.71 -11.39 4.96
N SER A 21 -25.07 -11.45 3.68
CA SER A 21 -24.29 -10.83 2.61
C SER A 21 -24.23 -9.30 2.76
N LEU A 22 -25.37 -8.67 3.07
CA LEU A 22 -25.44 -7.22 3.32
C LEU A 22 -24.61 -6.81 4.53
N LEU A 23 -24.70 -7.56 5.63
CA LEU A 23 -23.92 -7.30 6.84
C LEU A 23 -22.41 -7.43 6.57
N ASN A 24 -21.98 -8.40 5.76
CA ASN A 24 -20.57 -8.53 5.38
C ASN A 24 -20.07 -7.39 4.51
N VAL A 25 -20.84 -6.95 3.53
CA VAL A 25 -20.49 -5.78 2.70
C VAL A 25 -20.40 -4.52 3.56
N TYR A 26 -21.36 -4.35 4.47
CA TYR A 26 -21.37 -3.21 5.39
C TYR A 26 -20.18 -3.23 6.37
N ALA A 27 -19.98 -4.33 7.10
CA ALA A 27 -18.87 -4.47 8.04
C ALA A 27 -17.49 -4.43 7.36
N GLY A 28 -17.38 -4.94 6.13
CA GLY A 28 -16.13 -4.99 5.39
C GLY A 28 -15.73 -3.68 4.72
N TRP A 29 -16.60 -3.16 3.85
CA TRP A 29 -16.33 -1.94 3.07
C TRP A 29 -16.56 -0.70 3.94
N TYR A 30 -17.75 -0.58 4.52
CA TYR A 30 -18.14 0.58 5.33
C TYR A 30 -17.58 0.56 6.74
N GLY A 31 -17.28 -0.61 7.31
CA GLY A 31 -16.58 -0.68 8.60
C GLY A 31 -15.10 -0.29 8.51
N ARG A 32 -14.42 -0.52 7.37
CA ARG A 32 -12.98 -0.20 7.22
C ARG A 32 -12.70 1.15 6.56
N GLU A 33 -13.70 1.75 5.92
CA GLU A 33 -13.62 3.08 5.29
C GLU A 33 -12.38 3.29 4.38
N PRO A 34 -12.02 2.35 3.47
CA PRO A 34 -10.78 2.45 2.67
C PRO A 34 -10.71 3.72 1.80
N TRP A 35 -11.85 4.32 1.45
CA TRP A 35 -11.93 5.62 0.73
C TRP A 35 -11.59 6.83 1.59
N LYS A 36 -11.60 6.71 2.92
CA LYS A 36 -11.38 7.84 3.82
C LYS A 36 -9.91 8.20 3.89
N TYR A 37 -9.05 7.19 3.85
CA TYR A 37 -7.62 7.35 4.06
C TYR A 37 -6.86 7.45 2.74
N ARG A 38 -5.74 8.16 2.80
CA ARG A 38 -4.77 8.21 1.73
C ARG A 38 -4.15 6.83 1.54
N VAL A 39 -3.95 6.44 0.30
CA VAL A 39 -3.31 5.18 -0.08
C VAL A 39 -2.13 5.44 -1.01
N GLY A 40 -1.32 4.41 -1.22
CA GLY A 40 -0.24 4.38 -2.20
C GLY A 40 -0.20 3.02 -2.89
N THR A 41 0.56 2.92 -3.97
CA THR A 41 0.74 1.65 -4.72
C THR A 41 2.04 0.95 -4.30
N SER A 42 2.07 -0.38 -4.38
CA SER A 42 3.29 -1.19 -4.20
C SER A 42 3.93 -1.61 -5.53
N GLN A 43 3.29 -1.33 -6.67
CA GLN A 43 3.81 -1.64 -7.99
C GLN A 43 3.74 -0.43 -8.91
N ILE A 44 4.83 -0.18 -9.63
CA ILE A 44 4.91 0.96 -10.56
C ILE A 44 3.88 0.82 -11.69
N LYS A 45 3.59 -0.42 -12.09
CA LYS A 45 2.58 -0.72 -13.11
C LYS A 45 1.19 -0.29 -12.66
N GLU A 46 0.85 -0.49 -11.40
CA GLU A 46 -0.42 -0.03 -10.83
C GLU A 46 -0.47 1.50 -10.77
N SER A 47 0.60 2.13 -10.29
CA SER A 47 0.74 3.59 -10.25
C SER A 47 0.53 4.24 -11.62
N LYS A 48 1.14 3.64 -12.66
CA LYS A 48 0.98 4.06 -14.07
C LYS A 48 -0.45 3.83 -14.57
N LYS A 49 -1.06 2.66 -14.30
CA LYS A 49 -2.45 2.34 -14.70
C LYS A 49 -3.46 3.31 -14.09
N ARG A 50 -3.25 3.72 -12.83
CA ARG A 50 -4.11 4.68 -12.11
C ARG A 50 -3.89 6.13 -12.52
N GLY A 51 -2.87 6.44 -13.33
CA GLY A 51 -2.52 7.80 -13.72
C GLY A 51 -1.93 8.65 -12.59
N VAL A 52 -1.41 8.01 -11.53
CA VAL A 52 -0.81 8.69 -10.37
C VAL A 52 0.72 8.69 -10.41
N PHE A 53 1.34 7.88 -11.26
CA PHE A 53 2.80 7.84 -11.43
C PHE A 53 3.36 9.21 -11.83
N VAL A 54 4.49 9.59 -11.23
CA VAL A 54 5.20 10.84 -11.53
C VAL A 54 6.54 10.55 -12.20
N ARG A 55 7.46 9.88 -11.50
CA ARG A 55 8.78 9.54 -12.02
C ARG A 55 9.46 8.45 -11.20
N GLU A 56 10.37 7.73 -11.85
CA GLU A 56 11.33 6.85 -11.17
C GLU A 56 12.45 7.68 -10.54
N LEU A 57 13.03 7.15 -9.47
CA LEU A 57 14.16 7.75 -8.77
C LEU A 57 15.44 6.97 -9.05
N HIS A 58 16.56 7.68 -9.01
CA HIS A 58 17.85 7.02 -9.13
C HIS A 58 18.16 6.33 -7.81
N TYR A 59 18.78 5.16 -7.91
CA TYR A 59 19.18 4.43 -6.72
C TYR A 59 20.42 3.59 -6.97
N LYS A 60 21.08 3.21 -5.87
CA LYS A 60 22.18 2.25 -5.86
C LYS A 60 22.08 1.37 -4.63
N ILE A 61 22.14 0.06 -4.86
CA ILE A 61 22.27 -0.95 -3.81
C ILE A 61 23.77 -1.11 -3.52
N LYS A 62 24.19 -0.87 -2.27
CA LYS A 62 25.60 -0.90 -1.86
C LYS A 62 26.03 -2.25 -1.30
N ASP A 63 25.16 -2.89 -0.55
CA ASP A 63 25.37 -4.22 0.03
C ASP A 63 24.08 -5.00 -0.16
N SER A 64 24.18 -6.27 -0.51
CA SER A 64 23.04 -7.13 -0.85
C SER A 64 23.41 -8.59 -0.56
N GLN A 65 23.82 -8.87 0.69
CA GLN A 65 24.24 -10.19 1.13
C GLN A 65 23.22 -11.26 0.70
N ASN A 66 23.56 -12.02 -0.35
CA ASN A 66 22.74 -13.06 -0.96
C ASN A 66 21.36 -12.62 -1.49
N LEU A 67 21.15 -11.34 -1.79
CA LEU A 67 19.94 -10.84 -2.45
C LEU A 67 20.06 -10.91 -3.97
N SER A 68 20.53 -12.05 -4.51
CA SER A 68 20.53 -12.27 -5.94
C SER A 68 19.12 -12.09 -6.51
N ASN A 69 19.03 -11.42 -7.67
CA ASN A 69 17.79 -11.09 -8.37
C ASN A 69 16.80 -10.20 -7.59
N PHE A 70 17.25 -9.49 -6.55
CA PHE A 70 16.41 -8.48 -5.90
C PHE A 70 16.17 -7.31 -6.85
N LYS A 71 14.89 -7.04 -7.13
CA LYS A 71 14.44 -5.89 -7.92
C LYS A 71 13.87 -4.86 -6.96
N PHE A 72 14.29 -3.62 -7.15
CA PHE A 72 13.83 -2.48 -6.39
C PHE A 72 13.72 -1.28 -7.33
N ILE A 73 12.56 -0.66 -7.42
CA ILE A 73 12.37 0.55 -8.21
C ILE A 73 11.67 1.56 -7.30
N PRO A 74 12.38 2.58 -6.80
CA PRO A 74 11.77 3.66 -6.08
C PRO A 74 11.14 4.65 -7.07
N TYR A 75 9.96 5.16 -6.73
CA TYR A 75 9.26 6.12 -7.57
C TYR A 75 8.42 7.10 -6.76
N PHE A 76 8.22 8.27 -7.33
CA PHE A 76 7.21 9.20 -6.86
C PHE A 76 5.86 8.94 -7.53
N GLU A 77 4.81 9.07 -6.74
CA GLU A 77 3.43 9.09 -7.23
C GLU A 77 2.62 10.19 -6.53
N LYS A 78 1.54 10.61 -7.17
CA LYS A 78 0.54 11.49 -6.59
C LYS A 78 -0.23 10.72 -5.52
N GLY A 79 -0.40 11.32 -4.36
CA GLY A 79 -1.26 10.79 -3.31
C GLY A 79 -2.71 10.76 -3.77
N PHE A 80 -3.41 9.69 -3.43
CA PHE A 80 -4.79 9.47 -3.82
C PHE A 80 -5.56 8.73 -2.72
N LYS A 81 -6.87 8.66 -2.91
CA LYS A 81 -7.80 7.82 -2.15
C LYS A 81 -8.54 6.91 -3.13
N TYR A 82 -9.05 5.79 -2.64
CA TYR A 82 -9.98 4.99 -3.44
C TYR A 82 -11.33 5.70 -3.62
N GLY A 83 -12.13 5.24 -4.58
CA GLY A 83 -13.52 5.64 -4.73
C GLY A 83 -14.37 5.26 -3.52
N PHE A 84 -15.46 6.00 -3.32
CA PHE A 84 -16.38 5.75 -2.21
C PHE A 84 -17.05 4.36 -2.32
N HIS A 85 -17.24 3.86 -3.55
CA HIS A 85 -17.92 2.58 -3.81
C HIS A 85 -17.01 1.51 -4.42
N THR A 86 -15.78 1.84 -4.83
CA THR A 86 -14.90 0.94 -5.59
C THR A 86 -13.43 1.29 -5.37
N ILE A 87 -12.57 0.25 -5.31
CA ILE A 87 -11.11 0.37 -5.16
C ILE A 87 -10.41 0.68 -6.49
N GLU A 88 -11.10 0.42 -7.61
CA GLU A 88 -10.65 0.69 -8.97
C GLU A 88 -10.65 2.20 -9.26
N GLU A 89 -11.62 2.93 -8.71
CA GLU A 89 -11.67 4.39 -8.81
C GLU A 89 -10.53 5.05 -8.02
N THR A 90 -9.95 6.08 -8.60
CA THR A 90 -8.79 6.79 -8.07
C THR A 90 -9.11 8.27 -7.91
N ASN A 91 -9.17 8.74 -6.66
CA ASN A 91 -9.45 10.13 -6.31
C ASN A 91 -8.17 10.84 -5.85
N LEU A 92 -7.61 11.70 -6.71
CA LEU A 92 -6.40 12.46 -6.40
C LEU A 92 -6.57 13.38 -5.18
N LEU A 93 -5.54 13.47 -4.33
CA LEU A 93 -5.50 14.40 -3.21
C LEU A 93 -5.23 15.83 -3.68
N LYS A 94 -6.29 16.58 -3.98
CA LYS A 94 -6.19 17.96 -4.49
C LYS A 94 -5.81 19.01 -3.44
N PHE A 95 -6.15 18.78 -2.17
CA PHE A 95 -6.05 19.78 -1.09
C PHE A 95 -5.07 19.39 0.02
N SER A 96 -4.16 18.45 -0.26
CA SER A 96 -3.11 18.08 0.68
C SER A 96 -1.92 19.02 0.53
N ASN A 97 -1.38 19.51 1.65
CA ASN A 97 -0.10 20.22 1.66
C ASN A 97 1.07 19.33 1.18
N TYR A 98 0.89 18.01 1.19
CA TYR A 98 1.88 17.02 0.77
C TYR A 98 1.26 16.08 -0.26
N PRO A 99 1.07 16.49 -1.53
CA PRO A 99 0.29 15.73 -2.50
C PRO A 99 1.06 14.56 -3.13
N TYR A 100 2.30 14.27 -2.72
CA TYR A 100 3.10 13.18 -3.28
C TYR A 100 3.50 12.13 -2.23
N ASN A 101 3.60 10.87 -2.65
CA ASN A 101 4.11 9.73 -1.89
C ASN A 101 5.38 9.19 -2.55
N LEU A 102 6.25 8.62 -1.74
CA LEU A 102 7.30 7.71 -2.21
C LEU A 102 6.76 6.27 -2.18
N GLY A 103 6.88 5.57 -3.30
CA GLY A 103 6.54 4.15 -3.45
C GLY A 103 7.75 3.32 -3.85
N PHE A 104 7.66 2.01 -3.62
CA PHE A 104 8.73 1.05 -3.92
C PHE A 104 8.15 -0.18 -4.62
N ASP A 105 8.52 -0.40 -5.88
CA ASP A 105 8.21 -1.65 -6.59
C ASP A 105 9.32 -2.67 -6.33
N ARG A 106 8.97 -3.83 -5.78
CA ARG A 106 9.93 -4.86 -5.38
C ARG A 106 9.36 -6.27 -5.47
N ASN A 107 10.23 -7.25 -5.72
CA ASN A 107 9.82 -8.64 -6.00
C ASN A 107 9.88 -9.60 -4.80
N LYS A 108 10.30 -9.15 -3.61
CA LYS A 108 10.50 -10.01 -2.41
C LYS A 108 9.78 -9.47 -1.16
N GLU A 109 8.57 -8.93 -1.32
CA GLU A 109 7.84 -8.21 -0.25
C GLU A 109 7.67 -9.01 1.05
N ASP A 110 7.47 -10.33 0.95
CA ASP A 110 7.23 -11.20 2.11
C ASP A 110 8.51 -11.67 2.82
N SER A 111 9.68 -11.48 2.22
CA SER A 111 10.95 -12.00 2.73
C SER A 111 11.91 -10.92 3.21
N ILE A 112 11.65 -9.66 2.84
CA ILE A 112 12.50 -8.53 3.20
C ILE A 112 11.67 -7.32 3.63
N TYR A 113 12.07 -6.75 4.76
CA TYR A 113 11.54 -5.50 5.26
C TYR A 113 12.43 -4.36 4.76
N LEU A 114 11.85 -3.19 4.56
CA LEU A 114 12.58 -1.98 4.19
C LEU A 114 12.39 -0.98 5.30
N ASP A 115 13.52 -0.53 5.88
CA ASP A 115 13.53 0.47 6.94
C ASP A 115 14.17 1.76 6.44
N ILE A 116 13.38 2.84 6.43
CA ILE A 116 13.82 4.15 5.96
C ILE A 116 14.49 4.87 7.14
N GLN A 117 15.82 5.01 7.09
CA GLN A 117 16.59 5.51 8.24
C GLN A 117 16.44 7.02 8.48
N ASN A 118 16.34 7.80 7.40
CA ASN A 118 16.36 9.27 7.47
C ASN A 118 14.98 9.83 7.10
N ILE A 119 13.94 9.35 7.79
CA ILE A 119 12.55 9.70 7.48
C ILE A 119 12.26 11.20 7.67
N GLU A 120 13.04 11.87 8.52
CA GLU A 120 13.05 13.31 8.72
C GLU A 120 13.42 14.12 7.46
N ASN A 121 14.03 13.48 6.46
CA ASN A 121 14.27 14.10 5.16
C ASN A 121 13.00 14.19 4.29
N ALA A 122 11.93 13.46 4.65
CA ALA A 122 10.61 13.68 4.07
C ALA A 122 10.00 14.99 4.60
N ASP A 123 9.05 15.57 3.87
CA ASP A 123 8.34 16.74 4.38
C ASP A 123 7.36 16.39 5.50
N SER A 124 6.87 15.15 5.49
CA SER A 124 6.05 14.55 6.55
C SER A 124 6.09 13.03 6.39
N ALA A 125 5.78 12.28 7.44
CA ALA A 125 5.66 10.83 7.37
C ALA A 125 4.68 10.28 8.40
N ASN A 126 4.23 9.05 8.17
CA ASN A 126 3.55 8.24 9.18
C ASN A 126 4.19 6.84 9.24
N ALA A 127 3.57 5.91 9.95
CA ALA A 127 4.08 4.56 10.14
C ALA A 127 4.28 3.74 8.85
N VAL A 128 3.69 4.17 7.72
CA VAL A 128 3.68 3.40 6.46
C VAL A 128 4.27 4.19 5.28
N TRP A 129 4.11 5.52 5.27
CA TRP A 129 4.37 6.35 4.11
C TRP A 129 5.17 7.60 4.44
N THR A 130 6.01 8.02 3.50
CA THR A 130 6.62 9.35 3.46
C THR A 130 5.90 10.25 2.46
N TYR A 131 5.69 11.51 2.85
CA TYR A 131 4.91 12.50 2.12
C TYR A 131 5.76 13.72 1.75
N TYR A 132 5.48 14.27 0.58
CA TYR A 132 6.28 15.35 0.00
C TYR A 132 5.40 16.44 -0.62
N ARG A 133 5.85 17.70 -0.51
CA ARG A 133 5.24 18.88 -1.14
C ARG A 133 5.51 18.90 -2.64
N GLU A 134 6.72 18.53 -3.02
CA GLU A 134 7.16 18.35 -4.41
C GLU A 134 7.66 16.90 -4.61
N PRO A 135 7.62 16.33 -5.82
CA PRO A 135 8.13 14.98 -6.08
C PRO A 135 9.66 14.96 -6.18
N LYS A 136 10.32 15.43 -5.12
CA LYS A 136 11.78 15.57 -4.99
C LYS A 136 12.22 15.17 -3.59
N LEU A 137 13.35 14.48 -3.51
CA LEU A 137 14.03 14.22 -2.26
C LEU A 137 14.88 15.46 -1.89
N LYS A 138 14.89 15.85 -0.61
CA LYS A 138 15.75 16.93 -0.12
C LYS A 138 17.24 16.52 -0.12
N ASP A 139 17.48 15.26 0.22
CA ASP A 139 18.80 14.64 0.26
C ASP A 139 18.64 13.14 -0.03
N THR A 140 19.75 12.42 -0.16
CA THR A 140 19.79 10.99 -0.40
C THR A 140 19.05 10.22 0.70
N LEU A 141 18.02 9.48 0.32
CA LEU A 141 17.31 8.60 1.25
C LEU A 141 18.08 7.29 1.40
N THR A 142 18.31 6.87 2.65
CA THR A 142 18.92 5.58 2.95
C THR A 142 17.84 4.61 3.42
N VAL A 143 17.76 3.46 2.75
CA VAL A 143 16.83 2.38 3.08
C VAL A 143 17.64 1.13 3.41
N ILE A 144 17.45 0.60 4.61
CA ILE A 144 18.01 -0.67 5.04
C ILE A 144 17.12 -1.79 4.54
N ILE A 145 17.73 -2.83 3.97
CA ILE A 145 17.05 -4.07 3.62
C ILE A 145 17.23 -5.02 4.79
N ASP A 146 16.15 -5.24 5.54
CA ASP A 146 16.11 -6.17 6.65
C ASP A 146 15.63 -7.55 6.19
N GLY A 147 16.30 -8.60 6.63
CA GLY A 147 15.87 -9.98 6.46
C GLY A 147 14.74 -10.35 7.42
N VAL A 148 14.38 -11.65 7.45
CA VAL A 148 13.37 -12.16 8.38
C VAL A 148 13.82 -11.94 9.82
N LYS A 149 12.92 -11.41 10.66
CA LYS A 149 13.14 -11.22 12.10
C LYS A 149 13.50 -12.56 12.75
N ASN A 150 14.66 -12.62 13.39
CA ASN A 150 15.09 -13.77 14.18
C ASN A 150 15.15 -13.41 15.67
N ARG A 151 15.55 -14.35 16.53
CA ARG A 151 15.63 -14.16 18.00
C ARG A 151 16.58 -13.03 18.44
N LYS A 152 17.51 -12.61 17.57
CA LYS A 152 18.50 -11.55 17.83
C LYS A 152 18.13 -10.20 17.18
N GLY A 153 16.98 -10.10 16.50
CA GLY A 153 16.55 -8.91 15.78
C GLY A 153 16.42 -9.13 14.27
N PHE A 154 16.43 -8.04 13.51
CA PHE A 154 16.48 -8.09 12.05
C PHE A 154 17.94 -8.27 11.61
N GLU A 155 18.17 -9.17 10.65
CA GLU A 155 19.47 -9.29 10.01
C GLU A 155 19.54 -8.31 8.85
N ILE A 156 20.46 -7.33 8.91
CA ILE A 156 20.67 -6.39 7.81
C ILE A 156 21.22 -7.15 6.61
N LYS A 157 20.43 -7.24 5.54
CA LYS A 157 20.77 -7.88 4.27
C LYS A 157 21.36 -6.91 3.25
N GLY A 158 21.19 -5.60 3.46
CA GLY A 158 21.70 -4.63 2.51
C GLY A 158 21.32 -3.18 2.79
N ILE A 159 21.85 -2.29 1.95
CA ILE A 159 21.58 -0.84 2.02
C ILE A 159 21.32 -0.31 0.61
N ILE A 160 20.22 0.44 0.46
CA ILE A 160 19.84 1.15 -0.75
C ILE A 160 19.98 2.65 -0.50
N LYS A 161 20.61 3.36 -1.44
CA LYS A 161 20.62 4.82 -1.49
C LYS A 161 19.77 5.29 -2.66
N ILE A 162 18.90 6.28 -2.44
CA ILE A 162 17.95 6.82 -3.43
C ILE A 162 18.14 8.34 -3.54
N TRP A 163 18.17 8.90 -4.76
CA TRP A 163 18.29 10.35 -5.02
C TRP A 163 17.49 10.81 -6.26
#